data_AF-A0A9P7GB35-F1
#
_entry.id   AF-A0A9P7GB35-F1
#
_cell.length_a   1.000
_cell.length_b   1.000
_cell.length_c   1.000
_cell.angle_alpha   90.00
_cell.angle_beta   90.00
_cell.angle_gamma   90.00
#
_symmetry.space_group_name_H-M   'P 1'
#
loop_
_entity.id
_entity.type
_entity.pdbx_description
1 polymer ?
#
loop_
_entity_poly.entity_id
_entity_poly.type
_entity_poly.pdbx_seq_one_letter_code
_entity_poly.pdbx_strand_id
1 'polypeptide(L)'
;MAPSNPSHLLLVSIPAWGHARPLAALAARLVTESDTVLLTFLTTSIHLQKLRFEIDRQLEAGSPALQRIRQVPDYGYASNPLAVFGEFAASYAPAYETLVQAKSITCATTGTVFEAAIAPTAIILDLHATRALTGRTVPVLAWATGGVSIFIRNWGPESIGGSGDFGGKVAAEAARTGKPALEVGEQ
;
A
#
# COMPACT_ATOMS: atom_id res chain seq x y z
N MET A 1 -11.34 11.15 29.42
CA MET A 1 -10.87 11.09 28.02
C MET A 1 -11.96 11.67 27.15
N ALA A 2 -11.65 12.66 26.30
CA ALA A 2 -12.62 13.09 25.28
C ALA A 2 -12.92 11.91 24.35
N PRO A 3 -14.16 11.71 23.89
CA PRO A 3 -14.45 10.65 22.92
C PRO A 3 -13.59 10.90 21.67
N SER A 4 -12.74 9.92 21.32
CA SER A 4 -11.95 9.98 20.09
C SER A 4 -12.91 9.91 18.91
N ASN A 5 -12.75 10.82 17.94
CA ASN A 5 -13.54 10.75 16.72
C ASN A 5 -13.17 9.46 15.96
N PRO A 6 -14.16 8.75 15.39
CA PRO A 6 -13.89 7.57 14.58
C PRO A 6 -12.97 7.94 13.42
N SER A 7 -11.95 7.12 13.22
CA SER A 7 -10.92 7.33 12.20
C SER A 7 -10.91 6.15 11.24
N HIS A 8 -10.83 6.43 9.95
CA HIS A 8 -10.67 5.41 8.93
C HIS A 8 -9.25 5.50 8.36
N LEU A 9 -8.47 4.44 8.53
CA LEU A 9 -7.11 4.32 8.02
C LEU A 9 -7.11 3.41 6.79
N LEU A 10 -6.51 3.88 5.71
CA LEU A 10 -6.29 3.10 4.51
C LEU A 10 -4.84 2.61 4.47
N LEU A 11 -4.63 1.29 4.47
CA LEU A 11 -3.34 0.65 4.33
C LEU A 11 -3.20 0.09 2.92
N VAL A 12 -2.05 0.38 2.31
CA VAL A 12 -1.78 0.04 0.91
C VAL A 12 -0.36 -0.49 0.83
N SER A 13 -0.20 -1.77 0.49
CA SER A 13 1.11 -2.39 0.29
C SER A 13 1.34 -2.69 -1.18
N ILE A 14 2.57 -2.51 -1.67
CA ILE A 14 2.95 -3.06 -2.97
C ILE A 14 2.73 -4.57 -2.97
N PRO A 15 2.52 -5.20 -4.14
CA PRO A 15 2.14 -6.61 -4.22
C PRO A 15 3.30 -7.58 -3.98
N ALA A 16 4.02 -7.42 -2.88
CA ALA A 16 5.07 -8.29 -2.41
C ALA A 16 4.83 -8.68 -0.94
N TRP A 17 4.97 -9.97 -0.62
CA TRP A 17 4.64 -10.43 0.74
C TRP A 17 5.50 -9.79 1.83
N GLY A 18 6.79 -9.53 1.56
CA GLY A 18 7.69 -8.84 2.48
C GLY A 18 7.25 -7.42 2.84
N HIS A 19 6.43 -6.81 1.99
CA HIS A 19 5.83 -5.50 2.16
C HIS A 19 4.51 -5.57 2.94
N ALA A 20 3.60 -6.44 2.51
CA ALA A 20 2.29 -6.61 3.15
C ALA A 20 2.36 -7.14 4.59
N ARG A 21 3.29 -8.06 4.88
CA ARG A 21 3.41 -8.71 6.19
C ARG A 21 3.63 -7.74 7.37
N PRO A 22 4.61 -6.83 7.34
CA PRO A 22 4.77 -5.86 8.43
C PRO A 22 3.60 -4.87 8.53
N LEU A 23 2.96 -4.49 7.42
CA LEU A 23 1.71 -3.69 7.48
C LEU A 23 0.58 -4.46 8.17
N ALA A 24 0.52 -5.79 8.01
CA ALA A 24 -0.48 -6.62 8.68
C ALA A 24 -0.33 -6.58 10.21
N ALA A 25 0.91 -6.65 10.69
CA ALA A 25 1.21 -6.48 12.10
C ALA A 25 0.87 -5.07 12.59
N LEU A 26 1.21 -4.04 11.82
CA LEU A 26 0.81 -2.66 12.13
C LEU A 26 -0.72 -2.52 12.20
N ALA A 27 -1.46 -3.11 11.24
CA ALA A 27 -2.92 -3.08 11.20
C ALA A 27 -3.53 -3.65 12.48
N ALA A 28 -3.07 -4.83 12.90
CA ALA A 28 -3.51 -5.46 14.14
C ALA A 28 -3.25 -4.57 15.35
N ARG A 29 -2.04 -4.00 15.47
CA ARG A 29 -1.73 -3.08 16.58
C ARG A 29 -2.62 -1.84 16.57
N LEU A 30 -2.82 -1.19 15.42
CA LEU A 30 -3.64 0.03 15.33
C LEU A 30 -5.08 -0.20 15.79
N VAL A 31 -5.69 -1.33 15.43
CA VAL A 31 -7.03 -1.64 15.92
C VAL A 31 -7.02 -2.09 17.38
N THR A 32 -5.97 -2.71 17.89
CA THR A 32 -5.87 -3.05 19.32
C THR A 32 -5.74 -1.82 20.21
N GLU A 33 -4.93 -0.83 19.80
CA GLU A 33 -4.67 0.37 20.60
C GLU A 33 -5.84 1.38 20.58
N SER A 34 -6.75 1.27 19.60
CA SER A 34 -7.91 2.15 19.50
C SER A 34 -9.13 1.42 18.97
N ASP A 35 -10.20 1.42 19.75
CA ASP A 35 -11.52 0.90 19.40
C ASP A 35 -12.25 1.76 18.35
N THR A 36 -11.83 3.02 18.17
CA THR A 36 -12.41 3.97 17.19
C THR A 36 -11.78 3.91 15.81
N VAL A 37 -10.74 3.09 15.60
CA VAL A 37 -10.10 2.91 14.30
C VAL A 37 -10.82 1.85 13.48
N LEU A 38 -11.30 2.25 12.30
CA LEU A 38 -11.63 1.36 11.20
C LEU A 38 -10.43 1.31 10.24
N LEU A 39 -10.07 0.13 9.77
CA LEU A 39 -8.95 -0.05 8.87
C LEU A 39 -9.42 -0.74 7.59
N THR A 40 -9.05 -0.18 6.44
CA THR A 40 -9.17 -0.86 5.14
C THR A 40 -7.78 -1.17 4.62
N PHE A 41 -7.48 -2.44 4.39
CA PHE A 41 -6.23 -2.91 3.81
C PHE A 41 -6.49 -3.31 2.35
N LEU A 42 -5.97 -2.50 1.42
CA LEU A 42 -5.92 -2.86 -0.01
C LEU A 42 -4.76 -3.82 -0.25
N THR A 43 -5.10 -5.02 -0.68
CA THR A 43 -4.14 -6.10 -0.89
C THR A 43 -4.36 -6.77 -2.25
N THR A 44 -3.57 -7.79 -2.52
CA THR A 44 -3.72 -8.64 -3.71
C THR A 44 -4.45 -9.93 -3.35
N SER A 45 -5.17 -10.51 -4.31
CA SER A 45 -5.81 -11.83 -4.16
C SER A 45 -4.83 -12.91 -3.66
N ILE A 46 -3.59 -12.93 -4.19
CA ILE A 46 -2.55 -13.90 -3.80
C ILE A 46 -2.07 -13.78 -2.34
N HIS A 47 -2.26 -12.62 -1.72
CA HIS A 47 -1.84 -12.36 -0.35
C HIS A 47 -2.99 -12.42 0.65
N LEU A 48 -4.24 -12.47 0.21
CA LEU A 48 -5.41 -12.38 1.10
C LEU A 48 -5.38 -13.40 2.24
N GLN A 49 -5.13 -14.68 1.93
CA GLN A 49 -5.06 -15.73 2.94
C GLN A 49 -3.87 -15.54 3.90
N LYS A 50 -2.70 -15.18 3.37
CA LYS A 50 -1.51 -14.90 4.19
C LYS A 50 -1.72 -13.69 5.09
N LEU A 51 -2.41 -12.68 4.58
CA LEU A 51 -2.76 -11.46 5.31
C LEU A 51 -3.70 -11.76 6.47
N ARG A 52 -4.76 -12.56 6.24
CA ARG A 52 -5.66 -13.04 7.30
C ARG A 52 -4.90 -13.75 8.40
N PHE A 53 -4.12 -14.75 8.01
CA PHE A 53 -3.34 -15.53 8.96
C PHE A 53 -2.37 -14.67 9.77
N GLU A 54 -1.68 -13.72 9.13
CA GLU A 54 -0.75 -12.83 9.85
C GLU A 54 -1.50 -11.89 10.79
N ILE A 55 -2.67 -11.35 10.43
CA ILE A 55 -3.48 -10.50 11.32
C ILE A 55 -4.02 -11.33 12.49
N ASP A 56 -4.59 -12.50 12.23
CA ASP A 56 -5.18 -13.39 13.24
C ASP A 56 -4.12 -13.79 14.27
N ARG A 57 -2.87 -14.04 13.83
CA ARG A 57 -1.74 -14.36 14.72
C ARG A 57 -1.38 -13.24 15.69
N GLN A 58 -1.70 -11.99 15.37
CA GLN A 58 -1.35 -10.81 16.18
C GLN A 58 -2.47 -10.45 17.17
N LEU A 59 -3.65 -11.06 17.04
CA LEU A 59 -4.83 -10.74 17.82
C LEU A 59 -5.24 -11.95 18.68
N GLU A 60 -5.91 -11.67 19.79
CA GLU A 60 -6.52 -12.71 20.60
C GLU A 60 -7.67 -13.38 19.81
N ALA A 61 -7.83 -14.69 20.01
CA ALA A 61 -8.89 -15.44 19.36
C ALA A 61 -10.26 -14.86 19.72
N GLY A 62 -11.07 -14.54 18.70
CA GLY A 62 -12.38 -13.90 18.88
C GLY A 62 -12.34 -12.41 19.16
N SER A 63 -11.19 -11.74 19.03
CA SER A 63 -11.08 -10.30 19.23
C SER A 63 -12.07 -9.52 18.35
N PRO A 64 -12.88 -8.60 18.91
CA PRO A 64 -13.76 -7.74 18.13
C PRO A 64 -12.99 -6.79 17.20
N ALA A 65 -11.67 -6.62 17.44
CA ALA A 65 -10.80 -5.82 16.58
C ALA A 65 -10.73 -6.35 15.13
N LEU A 66 -10.91 -7.66 14.93
CA LEU A 66 -10.95 -8.28 13.60
C LEU A 66 -12.07 -7.70 12.73
N GLN A 67 -13.22 -7.39 13.32
CA GLN A 67 -14.38 -6.83 12.58
C GLN A 67 -14.11 -5.41 12.06
N ARG A 68 -13.09 -4.74 12.61
CA ARG A 68 -12.68 -3.39 12.20
C ARG A 68 -11.57 -3.40 11.16
N ILE A 69 -11.11 -4.57 10.71
CA ILE A 69 -10.15 -4.69 9.62
C ILE A 69 -10.85 -5.23 8.37
N ARG A 70 -11.07 -4.35 7.39
CA ARG A 70 -11.59 -4.68 6.07
C ARG A 70 -10.42 -5.05 5.17
N GLN A 71 -10.40 -6.28 4.70
CA GLN A 71 -9.36 -6.75 3.78
C GLN A 71 -9.96 -6.81 2.39
N VAL A 72 -9.54 -5.89 1.53
CA VAL A 72 -10.10 -5.74 0.19
C VAL A 72 -9.00 -6.08 -0.81
N PRO A 73 -9.02 -7.28 -1.41
CA PRO A 73 -8.20 -7.57 -2.57
C PRO A 73 -8.76 -6.77 -3.75
N ASP A 74 -7.90 -5.95 -4.34
CA ASP A 74 -8.32 -4.91 -5.28
C ASP A 74 -8.42 -5.43 -6.74
N TYR A 75 -7.89 -6.63 -7.05
CA TYR A 75 -7.88 -7.15 -8.42
C TYR A 75 -7.66 -8.67 -8.53
N GLY A 76 -7.90 -9.17 -9.75
CA GLY A 76 -7.86 -10.58 -10.14
C GLY A 76 -6.50 -11.25 -9.97
N TYR A 77 -6.49 -12.56 -10.18
CA TYR A 77 -5.26 -13.35 -10.13
C TYR A 77 -4.46 -13.12 -11.40
N ALA A 78 -3.44 -12.26 -11.36
CA ALA A 78 -2.48 -12.18 -12.46
C ALA A 78 -1.63 -13.46 -12.47
N SER A 79 -1.59 -14.15 -13.60
CA SER A 79 -0.73 -15.33 -13.79
C SER A 79 0.76 -15.00 -13.81
N ASN A 80 1.11 -13.72 -14.02
CA ASN A 80 2.47 -13.20 -14.08
C ASN A 80 2.77 -12.26 -12.89
N PRO A 81 3.78 -12.55 -12.05
CA PRO A 81 4.19 -11.70 -10.93
C PRO A 81 4.49 -10.23 -11.29
N LEU A 82 4.98 -9.94 -12.49
CA LEU A 82 5.24 -8.57 -12.94
C LEU A 82 3.96 -7.85 -13.36
N ALA A 83 2.97 -8.57 -13.90
CA ALA A 83 1.68 -7.99 -14.25
C ALA A 83 0.89 -7.55 -13.01
N VAL A 84 1.11 -8.22 -11.87
CA VAL A 84 0.47 -7.88 -10.58
C VAL A 84 0.73 -6.42 -10.17
N PHE A 85 1.88 -5.84 -10.52
CA PHE A 85 2.17 -4.42 -10.23
C PHE A 85 1.38 -3.45 -11.10
N GLY A 86 1.19 -3.77 -12.38
CA GLY A 86 0.38 -2.96 -13.28
C GLY A 86 -1.10 -3.00 -12.89
N GLU A 87 -1.61 -4.19 -12.58
CA GLU A 87 -2.99 -4.37 -12.11
C GLU A 87 -3.23 -3.71 -10.75
N PHE A 88 -2.24 -3.74 -9.84
CA PHE A 88 -2.25 -2.98 -8.59
C PHE A 88 -2.43 -1.49 -8.85
N ALA A 89 -1.57 -0.92 -9.70
CA ALA A 89 -1.59 0.51 -9.98
C ALA A 89 -2.91 0.93 -10.64
N ALA A 90 -3.47 0.10 -11.52
CA ALA A 90 -4.73 0.37 -12.22
C ALA A 90 -5.96 0.29 -11.32
N SER A 91 -5.96 -0.59 -10.31
CA SER A 91 -7.09 -0.81 -9.41
C SER A 91 -7.14 0.16 -8.23
N TYR A 92 -5.98 0.63 -7.79
CA TYR A 92 -5.86 1.51 -6.62
C TYR A 92 -6.72 2.77 -6.71
N ALA A 93 -6.70 3.47 -7.84
CA ALA A 93 -7.43 4.72 -8.01
C ALA A 93 -8.96 4.55 -7.87
N PRO A 94 -9.61 3.62 -8.60
CA PRO A 94 -11.02 3.30 -8.41
C PRO A 94 -11.40 2.90 -6.97
N ALA A 95 -10.57 2.07 -6.32
CA ALA A 95 -10.83 1.65 -4.94
C ALA A 95 -10.73 2.83 -3.97
N TYR A 96 -9.69 3.66 -4.11
CA TYR A 96 -9.53 4.86 -3.30
C TYR A 96 -10.70 5.83 -3.48
N GLU A 97 -11.11 6.10 -4.72
CA GLU A 97 -12.25 6.97 -5.01
C GLU A 97 -13.54 6.46 -4.36
N THR A 98 -13.80 5.16 -4.44
CA THR A 98 -14.94 4.50 -3.78
C THR A 98 -14.93 4.76 -2.28
N LEU A 99 -13.78 4.60 -1.63
CA LEU A 99 -13.63 4.82 -0.19
C LEU A 99 -13.78 6.30 0.19
N VAL A 100 -13.24 7.23 -0.59
CA VAL A 100 -13.37 8.67 -0.35
C VAL A 100 -14.82 9.14 -0.48
N GLN A 101 -15.57 8.56 -1.40
CA GLN A 101 -17.01 8.81 -1.57
C GLN A 101 -17.87 8.12 -0.51
N ALA A 102 -17.26 7.48 0.50
CA ALA A 102 -17.94 6.76 1.56
C ALA A 102 -18.91 5.69 1.04
N LYS A 103 -18.56 5.03 -0.07
CA LYS A 103 -19.35 3.96 -0.70
C LYS A 103 -18.95 2.59 -0.15
N SER A 104 -19.83 1.60 -0.33
CA SER A 104 -19.49 0.20 -0.09
C SER A 104 -18.43 -0.28 -1.08
N ILE A 105 -17.62 -1.25 -0.65
CA ILE A 105 -16.57 -1.84 -1.48
C ILE A 105 -16.66 -3.36 -1.40
N THR A 106 -16.57 -4.04 -2.54
CA THR A 106 -16.68 -5.49 -2.63
C THR A 106 -15.32 -6.11 -2.82
N CYS A 107 -15.00 -7.09 -1.96
CA CYS A 107 -13.85 -7.97 -2.16
C CYS A 107 -14.08 -8.81 -3.42
N ALA A 108 -13.34 -8.53 -4.50
CA ALA A 108 -13.49 -9.27 -5.76
C ALA A 108 -13.17 -10.77 -5.61
N THR A 109 -12.31 -11.15 -4.65
CA THR A 109 -11.91 -12.55 -4.43
C THR A 109 -12.95 -13.36 -3.65
N THR A 110 -13.61 -12.77 -2.65
CA THR A 110 -14.54 -13.52 -1.77
C THR A 110 -16.01 -13.15 -1.98
N GLY A 111 -16.30 -12.12 -2.77
CA GLY A 111 -17.64 -11.54 -2.91
C GLY A 111 -18.14 -10.83 -1.66
N THR A 112 -17.30 -10.70 -0.62
CA THR A 112 -17.68 -10.02 0.63
C THR A 112 -17.87 -8.54 0.35
N VAL A 113 -19.07 -8.04 0.62
CA VAL A 113 -19.39 -6.61 0.55
C VAL A 113 -19.07 -5.99 1.91
N PHE A 114 -18.21 -4.99 1.91
CA PHE A 114 -17.98 -4.14 3.07
C PHE A 114 -18.87 -2.91 2.94
N GLU A 115 -19.74 -2.71 3.92
CA GLU A 115 -20.65 -1.56 3.96
C GLU A 115 -19.92 -0.23 3.91
N ALA A 116 -20.62 0.79 3.42
CA ALA A 116 -20.16 2.18 3.44
C ALA A 116 -19.58 2.56 4.83
N ALA A 117 -18.50 3.34 4.82
CA ALA A 117 -17.89 3.90 6.02
C ALA A 117 -17.47 5.35 5.76
N ILE A 118 -17.10 6.04 6.84
CA ILE A 118 -16.50 7.38 6.72
C ILE A 118 -15.30 7.35 5.77
N ALA A 119 -15.06 8.45 5.06
CA ALA A 119 -13.92 8.57 4.16
C ALA A 119 -12.58 8.35 4.90
N PRO A 120 -11.55 7.81 4.23
CA PRO A 120 -10.22 7.68 4.83
C PRO A 120 -9.70 9.02 5.37
N THR A 121 -9.34 9.02 6.65
CA THR A 121 -8.78 10.16 7.38
C THR A 121 -7.26 10.22 7.30
N ALA A 122 -6.61 9.09 6.97
CA ALA A 122 -5.20 9.01 6.67
C ALA A 122 -4.91 7.77 5.81
N ILE A 123 -3.78 7.80 5.09
CA ILE A 123 -3.31 6.70 4.26
C ILE A 123 -1.91 6.32 4.70
N ILE A 124 -1.67 5.03 4.90
CA ILE A 124 -0.35 4.44 5.14
C ILE A 124 0.02 3.65 3.88
N LEU A 125 1.08 4.10 3.20
CA LEU A 125 1.37 3.69 1.84
C LEU A 125 2.79 3.16 1.71
N ASP A 126 2.90 1.94 1.21
CA ASP A 126 4.16 1.33 0.81
C ASP A 126 4.55 1.80 -0.61
N LEU A 127 5.50 2.73 -0.65
CA LEU A 127 6.32 3.13 -1.81
C LEU A 127 5.61 3.48 -3.14
N HIS A 128 4.37 3.98 -3.10
CA HIS A 128 3.68 4.50 -4.29
C HIS A 128 3.38 6.00 -4.24
N ALA A 129 3.04 6.57 -5.40
CA ALA A 129 2.69 7.98 -5.55
C ALA A 129 1.17 8.20 -5.45
N THR A 130 0.64 8.21 -4.23
CA THR A 130 -0.80 8.45 -3.97
C THR A 130 -1.22 9.92 -4.09
N ARG A 131 -0.27 10.87 -4.03
CA ARG A 131 -0.60 12.31 -4.00
C ARG A 131 -1.33 12.84 -5.24
N ALA A 132 -1.17 12.19 -6.39
CA ALA A 132 -1.92 12.53 -7.59
C ALA A 132 -3.43 12.30 -7.42
N LEU A 133 -3.82 11.36 -6.55
CA LEU A 133 -5.21 10.95 -6.32
C LEU A 133 -5.82 11.62 -5.09
N THR A 134 -5.06 11.77 -4.00
CA THR A 134 -5.56 12.36 -2.74
C THR A 134 -5.59 13.87 -2.70
N GLY A 135 -4.86 14.53 -3.62
CA GLY A 135 -4.51 15.93 -3.45
C GLY A 135 -3.72 16.17 -2.15
N ARG A 136 -4.08 17.23 -1.41
CA ARG A 136 -3.42 17.65 -0.15
C ARG A 136 -4.31 17.54 1.10
N THR A 137 -5.52 17.00 0.98
CA THR A 137 -6.54 17.02 2.05
C THR A 137 -6.44 15.83 3.00
N VAL A 138 -5.99 14.66 2.52
CA VAL A 138 -5.78 13.47 3.34
C VAL A 138 -4.29 13.29 3.61
N PRO A 139 -3.85 13.19 4.88
CA PRO A 139 -2.45 12.93 5.20
C PRO A 139 -2.03 11.55 4.66
N VAL A 140 -0.87 11.53 4.00
CA VAL A 140 -0.23 10.32 3.47
C VAL A 140 1.06 10.07 4.25
N LEU A 141 1.11 8.94 4.94
CA LEU A 141 2.25 8.45 5.69
C LEU A 141 2.96 7.41 4.82
N ALA A 142 4.21 7.70 4.44
CA ALA A 142 5.02 6.72 3.73
C ALA A 142 5.46 5.62 4.70
N TRP A 143 5.23 4.38 4.31
CA TRP A 143 5.72 3.20 5.00
C TRP A 143 6.86 2.57 4.20
N ALA A 144 8.03 2.51 4.80
CA ALA A 144 9.25 2.05 4.17
C ALA A 144 9.64 0.68 4.75
N THR A 145 9.28 -0.40 4.06
CA THR A 145 9.75 -1.74 4.43
C THR A 145 11.15 -1.96 3.91
N GLY A 146 12.13 -1.84 4.79
CA GLY A 146 13.53 -2.11 4.48
C GLY A 146 14.48 -1.35 5.38
N GLY A 147 15.76 -1.68 5.29
CA GLY A 147 16.79 -0.89 5.96
C GLY A 147 16.94 0.48 5.30
N VAL A 148 17.16 1.53 6.09
CA VAL A 148 17.36 2.91 5.58
C VAL A 148 18.40 2.99 4.45
N SER A 149 19.40 2.10 4.46
CA SER A 149 20.43 2.00 3.43
C SER A 149 19.88 1.74 2.02
N ILE A 150 18.83 0.92 1.86
CA ILE A 150 18.24 0.67 0.53
C ILE A 150 17.56 1.93 0.00
N PHE A 151 16.97 2.71 0.90
CA PHE A 151 16.30 3.96 0.54
C PHE A 151 17.31 5.04 0.16
N ILE A 152 18.39 5.17 0.94
CA ILE A 152 19.50 6.05 0.60
C ILE A 152 20.12 5.65 -0.74
N ARG A 153 20.39 4.35 -0.96
CA ARG A 153 21.00 3.90 -2.20
C ARG A 153 20.13 4.25 -3.43
N ASN A 154 18.82 4.00 -3.37
CA ASN A 154 17.96 4.17 -4.54
C ASN A 154 17.46 5.60 -4.75
N TRP A 155 17.17 6.35 -3.69
CA TRP A 155 16.54 7.68 -3.77
C TRP A 155 17.32 8.78 -3.05
N GLY A 156 18.40 8.45 -2.37
CA GLY A 156 19.26 9.43 -1.73
C GLY A 156 20.16 10.17 -2.72
N PRO A 157 20.66 11.36 -2.33
CA PRO A 157 21.67 12.06 -3.10
C PRO A 157 23.01 11.31 -3.08
N GLU A 158 23.83 11.52 -4.12
CA GLU A 158 25.17 10.93 -4.23
C GLU A 158 26.07 11.25 -3.05
N SER A 159 25.92 12.45 -2.46
CA SER A 159 26.70 12.93 -1.33
C SER A 159 26.60 12.05 -0.08
N ILE A 160 25.59 11.17 0.00
CA ILE A 160 25.42 10.20 1.10
C ILE A 160 25.42 8.75 0.60
N GLY A 161 25.90 8.49 -0.63
CA GLY A 161 25.99 7.16 -1.22
C GLY A 161 24.76 6.70 -2.00
N GLY A 162 23.86 7.62 -2.36
CA GLY A 162 22.71 7.35 -3.22
C GLY A 162 23.00 7.44 -4.71
N SER A 163 22.03 7.00 -5.53
CA SER A 163 22.14 6.99 -6.99
C SER A 163 21.93 8.38 -7.63
N GLY A 164 21.43 9.37 -6.88
CA GLY A 164 21.13 10.70 -7.42
C GLY A 164 20.05 10.64 -8.51
N ASP A 165 20.17 11.51 -9.53
CA ASP A 165 19.30 11.49 -10.71
C ASP A 165 19.69 10.34 -11.67
N PHE A 166 19.31 9.13 -11.29
CA PHE A 166 19.58 7.93 -12.09
C PHE A 166 18.93 8.02 -13.49
N GLY A 167 17.71 8.57 -13.58
CA GLY A 167 17.01 8.75 -14.85
C GLY A 167 17.76 9.69 -15.80
N GLY A 168 18.24 10.83 -15.28
CA GLY A 168 19.07 11.75 -16.03
C GLY A 168 20.38 11.12 -16.53
N LYS A 169 21.02 10.27 -15.72
CA LYS A 169 22.24 9.53 -16.12
C LYS A 169 21.98 8.53 -17.23
N VAL A 170 20.91 7.74 -17.13
CA VAL A 170 20.51 6.77 -18.18
C VAL A 170 20.22 7.52 -19.48
N ALA A 171 19.51 8.65 -19.41
CA ALA A 171 19.21 9.47 -20.59
C ALA A 171 20.48 10.05 -21.23
N ALA A 172 21.42 10.55 -20.42
CA ALA A 172 22.70 11.07 -20.92
C ALA A 172 23.55 9.98 -21.58
N GLU A 173 23.57 8.77 -21.01
CA GLU A 173 24.33 7.64 -21.55
C GLU A 173 23.70 7.05 -22.82
N ALA A 174 22.36 7.02 -22.90
CA ALA A 174 21.64 6.68 -24.12
C ALA A 174 21.97 7.65 -25.26
N ALA A 175 22.01 8.96 -24.97
CA ALA A 175 22.40 9.98 -25.94
C ALA A 175 23.87 9.81 -26.39
N ARG A 176 24.77 9.44 -25.48
CA ARG A 176 26.20 9.22 -25.78
C ARG A 176 26.45 7.99 -26.64
N THR A 177 25.74 6.90 -26.40
CA THR A 177 25.96 5.59 -27.04
C THR A 177 25.09 5.37 -28.27
N GLY A 178 24.03 6.17 -28.44
CA GLY A 178 23.00 5.95 -29.46
C GLY A 178 22.10 4.74 -29.18
N LYS A 179 22.26 4.09 -28.02
CA LYS A 179 21.46 2.94 -27.61
C LYS A 179 20.15 3.38 -26.95
N PRO A 180 19.07 2.57 -27.03
CA PRO A 180 17.85 2.84 -26.28
C PRO A 180 18.11 2.92 -24.77
N ALA A 181 17.44 3.84 -24.08
CA ALA A 181 17.57 4.03 -22.63
C ALA A 181 17.29 2.75 -21.82
N LEU A 182 16.40 1.88 -22.31
CA LEU A 182 16.11 0.60 -21.69
C LEU A 182 17.34 -0.33 -21.71
N GLU A 183 18.06 -0.40 -22.83
CA GLU A 183 19.27 -1.24 -22.97
C GLU A 183 20.45 -0.69 -22.15
N VAL A 184 20.49 0.63 -21.94
CA VAL A 184 21.49 1.29 -21.10
C VAL A 184 21.21 1.06 -19.62
N GLY A 185 19.94 1.09 -19.20
CA GLY A 185 19.54 0.89 -17.81
C GLY A 185 19.66 -0.56 -17.31
N GLU A 186 19.86 -1.52 -18.21
CA GLU A 186 20.00 -2.95 -17.91
C GLU A 186 21.48 -3.40 -17.75
N GLN A 187 22.45 -2.54 -18.06
CA GLN A 187 23.90 -2.78 -17.90
C GLN A 187 24.41 -2.36 -16.52
#